data_AF-A0A3C1PSP3-F1
#
_entry.id   AF-A0A3C1PSP3-F1
#
_cell.length_a   1.000
_cell.length_b   1.000
_cell.length_c   1.000
_cell.angle_alpha   90.00
_cell.angle_beta   90.00
_cell.angle_gamma   90.00
#
_symmetry.space_group_name_H-M   'P 1'
#
loop_
_entity.id
_entity.type
_entity.pdbx_description
1 polymer ?
#
loop_
_entity_poly.entity_id
_entity_poly.type
_entity_poly.pdbx_seq_one_letter_code
_entity_poly.pdbx_strand_id
1 'polypeptide(L)' 'VLEGHAEGVLAASIFHFAQHTIGEAKETMARSGIEVRLNE' A
#
# COMPACT_ATOMS: atom_id res chain seq x y z
N VAL A 1 -8.58 6.22 9.38
CA VAL A 1 -9.21 6.35 8.04
C VAL A 1 -9.06 7.78 7.58
N LEU A 2 -8.65 8.02 6.33
CA LEU A 2 -8.57 9.39 5.80
C LEU A 2 -9.90 9.86 5.18
N GLU A 3 -10.59 9.04 4.37
CA GLU A 3 -11.93 9.41 3.83
C GLU A 3 -12.91 8.21 3.65
N GLY A 4 -12.46 7.06 3.13
CA GLY A 4 -13.35 5.97 2.67
C GLY A 4 -13.62 4.80 3.62
N HIS A 5 -13.12 4.85 4.86
CA HIS A 5 -13.28 3.83 5.91
C HIS A 5 -12.90 2.37 5.55
N ALA A 6 -12.11 2.15 4.51
CA ALA A 6 -11.69 0.80 4.11
C ALA A 6 -10.73 0.18 5.13
N GLU A 7 -10.94 -1.10 5.45
CA GLU A 7 -10.06 -1.93 6.29
C GLU A 7 -8.92 -2.57 5.48
N GLY A 8 -9.07 -2.63 4.16
CA GLY A 8 -8.08 -3.19 3.24
C GLY A 8 -8.34 -2.77 1.80
N VAL A 9 -7.31 -2.86 0.97
CA VAL A 9 -7.36 -2.53 -0.47
C VAL A 9 -6.69 -3.63 -1.29
N LEU A 10 -7.18 -3.86 -2.50
CA LEU A 10 -6.59 -4.79 -3.45
C LEU A 10 -6.21 -4.04 -4.73
N ALA A 11 -4.98 -4.27 -5.18
CA ALA A 11 -4.48 -3.79 -6.47
C ALA A 11 -3.71 -4.91 -7.17
N ALA A 12 -3.76 -4.94 -8.51
CA ALA A 12 -3.18 -6.02 -9.29
C ALA A 12 -2.29 -5.50 -10.43
N SER A 13 -2.84 -4.74 -11.38
CA SER A 13 -2.15 -4.34 -12.62
C SER A 13 -0.82 -3.59 -12.36
N ILE A 14 -0.80 -2.67 -11.40
CA ILE A 14 0.40 -1.89 -11.06
C ILE A 14 1.56 -2.76 -10.55
N PHE A 15 1.25 -3.89 -9.91
CA PHE A 15 2.24 -4.86 -9.43
C PHE A 15 2.58 -5.88 -10.50
N HIS A 16 1.59 -6.33 -11.27
CA HIS A 16 1.78 -7.29 -12.35
C HIS A 16 2.69 -6.75 -13.46
N PHE A 17 2.55 -5.47 -13.79
CA PHE A 17 3.36 -4.78 -14.79
C PHE A 17 4.59 -4.07 -14.20
N ALA A 18 4.94 -4.35 -12.95
CA ALA A 18 6.12 -3.78 -12.26
C ALA A 18 6.22 -2.24 -12.32
N GLN A 19 5.08 -1.53 -12.37
CA GLN A 19 5.04 -0.08 -12.30
C GLN A 19 5.40 0.41 -10.89
N HIS A 20 5.00 -0.37 -9.89
CA HIS A 20 5.40 -0.22 -8.49
C HIS A 20 5.63 -1.59 -7.86
N THR A 21 6.41 -1.60 -6.79
CA THR A 21 6.63 -2.77 -5.95
C THR A 21 5.74 -2.73 -4.71
N ILE A 22 5.56 -3.90 -4.08
CA ILE A 22 4.85 -3.99 -2.79
C ILE A 22 5.59 -3.17 -1.71
N GLY A 23 6.92 -3.10 -1.75
CA GLY A 23 7.72 -2.31 -0.82
C GLY A 23 7.41 -0.81 -0.92
N GLU A 24 7.49 -0.25 -2.12
CA GLU A 24 7.19 1.18 -2.38
C GLU A 24 5.76 1.55 -1.95
N ALA A 25 4.79 0.66 -2.20
CA ALA A 25 3.41 0.86 -1.77
C ALA A 25 3.29 0.92 -0.25
N LYS A 26 3.92 -0.03 0.47
CA LYS A 26 3.91 -0.07 1.93
C LYS A 26 4.61 1.14 2.55
N GLU A 27 5.77 1.54 2.03
CA GLU A 27 6.47 2.72 2.53
C GLU A 27 5.64 4.00 2.35
N THR A 28 4.94 4.11 1.21
CA THR A 28 4.06 5.25 0.94
C THR A 28 2.86 5.26 1.91
N MET A 29 2.26 4.11 2.18
CA MET A 29 1.21 3.95 3.20
C MET A 29 1.71 4.34 4.58
N ALA A 30 2.88 3.83 5.00
CA ALA A 30 3.49 4.15 6.29
C ALA A 30 3.79 5.66 6.43
N ARG A 31 4.35 6.30 5.40
CA ARG A 31 4.59 7.76 5.38
C ARG A 31 3.29 8.57 5.46
N SER A 32 2.18 8.00 5.01
CA SER A 32 0.85 8.61 5.07
C SER A 32 0.12 8.32 6.38
N GLY A 33 0.79 7.68 7.36
CA GLY A 33 0.21 7.32 8.65
C GLY A 33 -0.73 6.11 8.62
N ILE A 34 -0.69 5.32 7.54
CA ILE A 34 -1.45 4.06 7.43
C ILE A 34 -0.56 2.95 8.00
N GLU A 35 -1.06 2.29 9.04
CA GLU A 35 -0.38 1.14 9.64
C GLU A 35 -0.29 -0.01 8.63
N VAL A 36 0.94 -0.47 8.37
CA VAL A 36 1.22 -1.58 7.47
C VAL A 36 2.32 -2.46 8.05
N ARG A 37 2.26 -3.76 7.72
CA ARG A 37 3.35 -4.68 8.08
C ARG A 37 4.53 -4.49 7.14
N LEU A 38 5.56 -3.80 7.63
CA LEU A 38 6.88 -3.79 7.01
C LEU A 38 7.56 -5.11 7.37
N ASN A 39 7.95 -5.87 6.35
CA ASN A 39 8.78 -7.06 6.54
C ASN A 39 10.20 -6.63 6.18
N GLU A 40 11.17 -7.05 6.99
CA GLU A 40 12.60 -7.02 6.65
C GLU A 40 12.90 -8.00 5.49
#